data_AF-A0A1E5WIA6-F1
#
_entry.id   AF-A0A1E5WIA6-F1
#
_cell.length_a   1.000
_cell.length_b   1.000
_cell.length_c   1.000
_cell.angle_alpha   90.00
_cell.angle_beta   90.00
_cell.angle_gamma   90.00
#
_symmetry.space_group_name_H-M   'P 1'
#
loop_
_entity.id
_entity.type
_entity.pdbx_description
1 polymer ?
#
loop_
_entity_poly.entity_id
_entity_poly.type
_entity_poly.pdbx_seq_one_letter_code
_entity_poly.pdbx_strand_id
1 'polypeptide(L)'
;MSGGDGETSYAKNSAIQSGVQSRLKPLVEGAISDLCGGTAVPRCLRVADLGCSSGPNALALVSAAVDAVRRQPSVVAERRCREVCVYLNDLPGNDFNTVVKDVPSFLREHENVESGGGGGDGGPLVMVFGAPGSFYGRLFPAETLHLVCSSFSLHWLSQVPQELVDGVLVNKGSVSAGRTSAPAVAPAVQPTPSALRDTL
;
A
#
# COMPACT_ATOMS: atom_id res chain seq x y z
N MET A 1 9.15 8.55 4.65
CA MET A 1 8.89 10.00 4.40
C MET A 1 9.14 10.79 5.69
N SER A 2 9.07 12.13 5.68
CA SER A 2 9.17 12.95 6.91
C SER A 2 8.03 12.60 7.88
N GLY A 3 8.38 12.06 9.05
CA GLY A 3 7.43 11.64 10.09
C GLY A 3 6.77 12.79 10.85
N GLY A 4 5.88 12.44 11.76
CA GLY A 4 5.13 13.36 12.62
C GLY A 4 3.89 13.99 11.98
N ASP A 5 3.34 14.98 12.67
CA ASP A 5 2.12 15.74 12.33
C ASP A 5 2.37 17.27 12.27
N GLY A 6 3.63 17.69 12.33
CA GLY A 6 4.05 19.08 12.21
C GLY A 6 3.90 19.65 10.78
N GLU A 7 4.06 20.96 10.62
CA GLU A 7 3.85 21.66 9.33
C GLU A 7 4.72 21.17 8.18
N THR A 8 5.88 20.57 8.47
CA THR A 8 6.80 20.00 7.46
C THR A 8 6.65 18.48 7.31
N SER A 9 5.72 17.86 8.04
CA SER A 9 5.45 16.42 7.97
C SER A 9 4.88 16.03 6.61
N TYR A 10 5.09 14.77 6.24
CA TYR A 10 4.45 14.20 5.05
C TYR A 10 2.92 14.19 5.18
N ALA A 11 2.41 13.93 6.39
CA ALA A 11 0.97 13.90 6.67
C ALA A 11 0.27 15.21 6.23
N LYS A 12 0.91 16.37 6.41
CA LYS A 12 0.36 17.68 6.01
C LYS A 12 0.73 18.13 4.59
N ASN A 13 1.68 17.47 3.93
CA ASN A 13 2.24 17.90 2.63
C ASN A 13 2.09 16.85 1.51
N SER A 14 1.09 15.97 1.60
CA SER A 14 0.92 14.84 0.69
C SER A 14 -0.35 14.90 -0.17
N ALA A 15 -0.82 16.12 -0.48
CA ALA A 15 -2.06 16.34 -1.24
C ALA A 15 -2.01 15.75 -2.66
N ILE A 16 -0.86 15.79 -3.33
CA ILE A 16 -0.71 15.21 -4.69
C ILE A 16 -0.88 13.69 -4.63
N GLN A 17 -0.23 13.03 -3.68
CA GLN A 17 -0.31 11.59 -3.47
C GLN A 17 -1.74 11.18 -3.08
N SER A 18 -2.39 11.96 -2.22
CA SER A 18 -3.80 11.77 -1.83
C SER A 18 -4.74 11.87 -3.03
N GLY A 19 -4.53 12.85 -3.91
CA GLY A 19 -5.29 13.02 -5.15
C GLY A 19 -5.12 11.85 -6.12
N VAL A 20 -3.92 11.27 -6.20
CA VAL A 20 -3.68 10.07 -7.00
C VAL A 20 -4.32 8.83 -6.37
N GLN A 21 -4.15 8.62 -5.06
CA GLN A 21 -4.81 7.51 -4.35
C GLN A 21 -6.33 7.56 -4.52
N SER A 22 -6.94 8.75 -4.48
CA SER A 22 -8.37 8.93 -4.74
C SER A 22 -8.80 8.43 -6.12
N ARG A 23 -7.94 8.57 -7.15
CA ARG A 23 -8.18 8.03 -8.50
C ARG A 23 -7.93 6.52 -8.59
N LEU A 24 -7.13 5.95 -7.69
CA LEU A 24 -6.87 4.51 -7.62
C LEU A 24 -7.96 3.76 -6.84
N LYS A 25 -8.71 4.41 -5.93
CA LYS A 25 -9.78 3.77 -5.15
C LYS A 25 -10.75 2.94 -6.01
N PRO A 26 -11.31 3.43 -7.14
CA PRO A 26 -12.22 2.63 -7.95
C PRO A 26 -11.58 1.34 -8.51
N LEU A 27 -10.27 1.34 -8.78
CA LEU A 27 -9.54 0.15 -9.24
C LEU A 27 -9.40 -0.87 -8.11
N VAL A 28 -9.11 -0.41 -6.90
CA VAL A 28 -9.08 -1.26 -5.70
C VAL A 28 -10.46 -1.88 -5.46
N GLU A 29 -11.52 -1.07 -5.53
CA GLU A 29 -12.89 -1.54 -5.34
C GLU A 29 -13.33 -2.55 -6.40
N GLY A 30 -12.94 -2.33 -7.66
CA GLY A 30 -13.15 -3.28 -8.76
C GLY A 30 -12.44 -4.61 -8.51
N ALA A 31 -11.15 -4.57 -8.14
CA ALA A 31 -10.38 -5.78 -7.82
C ALA A 31 -10.98 -6.57 -6.66
N ILE A 32 -11.49 -5.90 -5.63
CA ILE A 32 -12.20 -6.56 -4.53
C ILE A 32 -13.52 -7.18 -5.00
N SER A 33 -14.27 -6.48 -5.85
CA SER A 33 -15.51 -7.02 -6.41
C SER A 33 -15.26 -8.27 -7.24
N ASP A 34 -14.16 -8.32 -8.00
CA ASP A 34 -13.78 -9.53 -8.75
C ASP A 34 -13.35 -10.68 -7.81
N LEU A 35 -12.56 -10.38 -6.77
CA LEU A 35 -12.10 -11.36 -5.78
C LEU A 35 -13.26 -11.94 -4.95
N CYS A 36 -14.26 -11.11 -4.62
CA CYS A 36 -15.37 -11.47 -3.74
C CYS A 36 -16.67 -11.81 -4.48
N GLY A 37 -16.76 -11.57 -5.80
CA GLY A 37 -17.92 -11.88 -6.64
C GLY A 37 -17.91 -13.30 -7.21
N GLY A 38 -16.78 -14.00 -7.13
CA GLY A 38 -16.61 -15.37 -7.63
C GLY A 38 -17.23 -16.46 -6.76
N THR A 39 -17.07 -17.72 -7.19
CA THR A 39 -17.54 -18.90 -6.43
C THR A 39 -16.65 -19.28 -5.26
N ALA A 40 -15.40 -18.80 -5.24
CA ALA A 40 -14.39 -19.09 -4.23
C ALA A 40 -13.96 -17.82 -3.50
N VAL A 41 -14.88 -17.25 -2.72
CA VAL A 41 -14.60 -16.06 -1.91
C VAL A 41 -13.67 -16.42 -0.76
N PRO A 42 -12.57 -15.68 -0.55
CA PRO A 42 -11.70 -15.93 0.60
C PRO A 42 -12.45 -15.64 1.91
N ARG A 43 -12.34 -16.55 2.88
CA ARG A 43 -12.88 -16.29 4.23
C ARG A 43 -12.18 -15.12 4.91
N CYS A 44 -10.87 -15.04 4.71
CA CYS A 44 -9.99 -13.99 5.21
C CYS A 44 -9.28 -13.34 4.02
N LEU A 45 -9.75 -12.15 3.62
CA LEU A 45 -9.09 -11.36 2.60
C LEU A 45 -7.85 -10.71 3.21
N ARG A 46 -6.72 -10.83 2.53
CA ARG A 46 -5.43 -10.27 2.96
C ARG A 46 -4.98 -9.23 1.96
N VAL A 47 -4.92 -7.97 2.41
CA VAL A 47 -4.59 -6.80 1.60
C VAL A 47 -3.31 -6.18 2.15
N ALA A 48 -2.33 -5.89 1.31
CA ALA A 48 -1.13 -5.16 1.71
C ALA A 48 -1.03 -3.81 1.00
N ASP A 49 -0.53 -2.78 1.69
CA ASP A 49 -0.07 -1.53 1.08
C ASP A 49 1.46 -1.43 1.23
N LEU A 50 2.17 -1.43 0.10
CA LEU A 50 3.64 -1.42 0.04
C LEU A 50 4.16 0.01 -0.13
N GLY A 51 4.81 0.52 0.90
CA GLY A 51 5.23 1.92 1.01
C GLY A 51 4.08 2.82 1.47
N CYS A 52 3.43 2.45 2.59
CA CYS A 52 2.28 3.15 3.14
C CYS A 52 2.61 4.55 3.67
N SER A 53 3.89 4.84 3.96
CA SER A 53 4.34 6.08 4.59
C SER A 53 3.61 6.31 5.94
N SER A 54 3.25 7.55 6.23
CA SER A 54 2.50 7.96 7.43
C SER A 54 1.38 8.95 7.11
N GLY A 55 0.55 9.23 8.12
CA GLY A 55 -0.59 10.13 8.01
C GLY A 55 -1.79 9.52 7.28
N PRO A 56 -2.76 10.35 6.86
CA PRO A 56 -4.06 9.87 6.37
C PRO A 56 -3.97 9.01 5.10
N ASN A 57 -2.93 9.21 4.30
CA ASN A 57 -2.72 8.43 3.06
C ASN A 57 -2.33 6.97 3.32
N ALA A 58 -1.79 6.64 4.50
CA ALA A 58 -1.35 5.28 4.84
C ALA A 58 -2.51 4.27 4.93
N LEU A 59 -3.74 4.75 5.16
CA LEU A 59 -4.93 3.93 5.32
C LEU A 59 -5.91 4.08 4.14
N ALA A 60 -5.64 4.97 3.17
CA ALA A 60 -6.63 5.38 2.18
C ALA A 60 -7.02 4.28 1.18
N LEU A 61 -6.05 3.53 0.64
CA LEU A 61 -6.33 2.47 -0.34
C LEU A 61 -6.89 1.22 0.34
N VAL A 62 -6.38 0.88 1.53
CA VAL A 62 -6.87 -0.27 2.31
C VAL A 62 -8.27 -0.03 2.87
N SER A 63 -8.61 1.21 3.20
CA SER A 63 -9.99 1.62 3.53
C SER A 63 -10.94 1.38 2.37
N ALA A 64 -10.56 1.77 1.14
CA ALA A 64 -11.36 1.49 -0.05
C ALA A 64 -11.55 -0.02 -0.28
N ALA A 65 -10.52 -0.83 -0.01
CA ALA A 65 -10.64 -2.29 -0.08
C ALA A 65 -11.64 -2.84 0.96
N VAL A 66 -11.54 -2.42 2.22
CA VAL A 66 -12.46 -2.83 3.30
C VAL A 66 -13.90 -2.42 2.97
N ASP A 67 -14.12 -1.20 2.50
CA ASP A 67 -15.43 -0.71 2.10
C ASP A 67 -16.02 -1.48 0.92
N ALA A 68 -15.18 -1.86 -0.05
CA ALA A 68 -15.62 -2.69 -1.18
C ALA A 68 -16.03 -4.09 -0.72
N VAL A 69 -15.33 -4.70 0.24
CA VAL A 69 -15.72 -6.00 0.83
C VAL A 69 -17.09 -5.87 1.52
N ARG A 70 -17.29 -4.81 2.29
CA ARG A 70 -18.54 -4.53 3.00
C ARG A 70 -19.74 -4.35 2.08
N ARG A 71 -19.53 -3.71 0.93
CA ARG A 71 -20.57 -3.49 -0.07
C ARG A 71 -20.94 -4.73 -0.87
N GLN A 72 -20.20 -5.83 -0.73
CA GLN A 72 -20.51 -7.03 -1.51
C GLN A 72 -21.88 -7.61 -1.11
N PRO A 73 -22.83 -7.70 -2.07
CA PRO A 73 -24.11 -8.34 -1.82
C PRO A 73 -23.87 -9.84 -1.63
N SER A 74 -24.40 -10.43 -0.56
CA SER A 74 -24.40 -11.89 -0.42
C SER A 74 -25.83 -12.41 -0.38
N VAL A 75 -26.13 -13.30 -1.31
CA VAL A 75 -27.37 -14.08 -1.31
C VAL A 75 -27.26 -15.26 -0.32
N VAL A 76 -26.03 -15.67 0.02
CA VAL A 76 -25.73 -16.78 0.94
C VAL A 76 -24.64 -16.35 1.92
N ALA A 77 -24.95 -16.38 3.23
CA ALA A 77 -24.03 -15.94 4.29
C ALA A 77 -22.67 -16.66 4.27
N GLU A 78 -22.62 -17.91 3.80
CA GLU A 78 -21.39 -18.70 3.69
C GLU A 78 -20.43 -18.23 2.58
N ARG A 79 -20.93 -17.42 1.63
CA ARG A 79 -20.13 -16.85 0.53
C ARG A 79 -19.62 -15.44 0.81
N ARG A 80 -19.70 -14.98 2.06
CA ARG A 80 -19.14 -13.68 2.47
C ARG A 80 -17.70 -13.81 2.93
N CYS A 81 -16.90 -12.80 2.61
CA CYS A 81 -15.64 -12.54 3.29
C CYS A 81 -15.93 -12.13 4.74
N ARG A 82 -15.33 -12.83 5.70
CA ARG A 82 -15.60 -12.65 7.14
C ARG A 82 -14.54 -11.84 7.84
N GLU A 83 -13.33 -11.86 7.31
CA GLU A 83 -12.18 -11.19 7.89
C GLU A 83 -11.43 -10.44 6.81
N VAL A 84 -10.92 -9.26 7.14
CA VAL A 84 -9.98 -8.51 6.32
C VAL A 84 -8.74 -8.25 7.15
N CYS A 85 -7.61 -8.85 6.76
CA CYS A 85 -6.29 -8.52 7.28
C CYS A 85 -5.63 -7.47 6.38
N VAL A 86 -5.36 -6.31 6.96
CA VAL A 86 -4.63 -5.21 6.34
C VAL A 86 -3.19 -5.23 6.80
N TYR A 87 -2.25 -5.24 5.87
CA TYR A 87 -0.81 -5.18 6.12
C TYR A 87 -0.27 -3.85 5.63
N LEU A 88 0.23 -3.02 6.55
CA LEU A 88 0.87 -1.74 6.24
C LEU A 88 2.38 -1.95 6.23
N ASN A 89 2.99 -1.86 5.04
CA ASN A 89 4.42 -2.01 4.85
C ASN A 89 5.07 -0.66 4.56
N ASP A 90 6.22 -0.43 5.18
CA ASP A 90 7.19 0.60 4.81
C ASP A 90 8.56 0.19 5.36
N LEU A 91 9.61 0.98 5.08
CA LEU A 91 10.94 0.76 5.63
C LEU A 91 10.94 0.86 7.16
N PRO A 92 11.87 0.18 7.87
CA PRO A 92 11.92 0.22 9.34
C PRO A 92 12.06 1.63 9.95
N GLY A 93 12.59 2.58 9.19
CA GLY A 93 12.71 3.99 9.61
C GLY A 93 11.44 4.83 9.43
N ASN A 94 10.35 4.25 8.94
CA ASN A 94 9.07 4.94 8.80
C ASN A 94 8.43 5.23 10.18
N ASP A 95 7.60 6.27 10.23
CA ASP A 95 6.88 6.65 11.44
C ASP A 95 5.61 5.82 11.64
N PHE A 96 5.79 4.52 11.94
CA PHE A 96 4.68 3.64 12.29
C PHE A 96 3.94 4.08 13.56
N ASN A 97 4.56 4.86 14.44
CA ASN A 97 3.90 5.36 15.65
C ASN A 97 2.71 6.26 15.29
N THR A 98 2.86 7.13 14.29
CA THR A 98 1.74 7.94 13.80
C THR A 98 0.67 7.08 13.12
N VAL A 99 1.07 6.13 12.27
CA VAL A 99 0.12 5.22 11.60
C VAL A 99 -0.71 4.42 12.61
N VAL A 100 -0.08 3.85 13.63
CA VAL A 100 -0.75 3.06 14.67
C VAL A 100 -1.72 3.91 15.51
N LYS A 101 -1.47 5.21 15.68
CA LYS A 101 -2.42 6.13 16.34
C LYS A 101 -3.71 6.32 15.54
N ASP A 102 -3.66 6.19 14.21
CA ASP A 102 -4.81 6.35 13.31
C ASP A 102 -5.63 5.05 13.17
N VAL A 103 -5.05 3.89 13.49
CA VAL A 103 -5.70 2.57 13.39
C VAL A 103 -7.01 2.48 14.19
N PRO A 104 -7.10 2.93 15.46
CA PRO A 104 -8.36 2.87 16.20
C PRO A 104 -9.51 3.64 15.56
N SER A 105 -9.26 4.81 14.96
CA SER A 105 -10.29 5.56 14.22
C SER A 105 -10.72 4.80 12.97
N PHE A 106 -9.76 4.30 12.20
CA PHE A 106 -10.02 3.48 11.01
C PHE A 106 -10.89 2.25 11.34
N LEU A 107 -10.55 1.51 12.41
CA LEU A 107 -11.34 0.35 12.82
C LEU A 107 -12.77 0.75 13.20
N ARG A 108 -12.96 1.84 13.97
CA ARG A 108 -14.30 2.33 14.34
C ARG A 108 -15.13 2.79 13.14
N GLU A 109 -14.51 3.45 12.16
CA GLU A 109 -15.17 3.87 10.92
C GLU A 109 -15.70 2.66 10.15
N HIS A 110 -14.96 1.55 10.18
CA HIS A 110 -15.39 0.31 9.55
C HIS A 110 -16.29 -0.54 10.47
N GLU A 111 -16.26 -0.45 11.80
CA GLU A 111 -17.17 -1.19 12.69
C GLU A 111 -18.62 -0.67 12.69
N ASN A 112 -18.83 0.65 12.65
CA ASN A 112 -20.09 1.30 13.05
C ASN A 112 -21.17 1.44 11.96
N VAL A 113 -21.04 0.81 10.80
CA VAL A 113 -22.02 0.93 9.71
C VAL A 113 -23.04 -0.22 9.75
N GLU A 114 -23.73 -0.40 10.88
CA GLU A 114 -25.06 -1.05 10.95
C GLU A 114 -25.85 -0.55 12.19
N SER A 115 -26.74 0.43 11.98
CA SER A 115 -27.94 0.64 12.80
C SER A 115 -28.99 1.34 11.95
N GLY A 116 -29.56 0.59 11.01
CA GLY A 116 -30.59 1.11 10.09
C GLY A 116 -31.56 0.08 9.50
N GLY A 117 -31.43 -1.21 9.79
CA GLY A 117 -32.40 -2.21 9.32
C GLY A 117 -31.98 -3.62 9.72
N GLY A 118 -32.82 -4.31 10.50
CA GLY A 118 -32.49 -5.57 11.15
C GLY A 118 -32.12 -6.69 10.18
N GLY A 119 -31.04 -7.41 10.48
CA GLY A 119 -30.60 -8.52 9.65
C GLY A 119 -29.26 -9.18 9.97
N GLY A 120 -28.75 -9.10 11.20
CA GLY A 120 -27.98 -10.18 11.83
C GLY A 120 -26.71 -10.74 11.19
N ASP A 121 -25.99 -10.00 10.35
CA ASP A 121 -24.68 -10.45 9.88
C ASP A 121 -23.74 -9.26 9.71
N GLY A 122 -23.15 -8.82 10.82
CA GLY A 122 -22.23 -7.69 10.85
C GLY A 122 -21.14 -7.83 9.79
N GLY A 123 -20.67 -6.68 9.28
CA GLY A 123 -19.60 -6.64 8.27
C GLY A 123 -18.31 -7.35 8.72
N PRO A 124 -17.32 -7.51 7.82
CA PRO A 124 -16.13 -8.30 8.10
C PRO A 124 -15.36 -7.73 9.30
N LEU A 125 -14.79 -8.62 10.11
CA LEU A 125 -13.81 -8.27 11.13
C LEU A 125 -12.56 -7.72 10.45
N VAL A 126 -12.11 -6.54 10.86
CA VAL A 126 -10.93 -5.88 10.27
C VAL A 126 -9.77 -5.95 11.25
N MET A 127 -8.62 -6.41 10.79
CA MET A 127 -7.38 -6.48 11.56
C MET A 127 -6.28 -5.74 10.81
N VAL A 128 -5.46 -4.96 11.52
CA VAL A 128 -4.36 -4.19 10.92
C VAL A 128 -3.04 -4.66 11.50
N PHE A 129 -2.07 -4.90 10.63
CA PHE A 129 -0.72 -5.39 10.95
C PHE A 129 0.32 -4.46 10.33
N GLY A 130 1.42 -4.22 11.04
CA GLY A 130 2.62 -3.61 10.47
C GLY A 130 3.53 -4.68 9.86
N ALA A 131 4.12 -4.40 8.70
CA ALA A 131 5.09 -5.26 8.03
C ALA A 131 6.36 -4.45 7.69
N PRO A 132 7.20 -4.08 8.67
CA PRO A 132 8.37 -3.23 8.43
C PRO A 132 9.44 -3.98 7.63
N GLY A 133 9.93 -3.36 6.57
CA GLY A 133 10.97 -3.93 5.70
C GLY A 133 10.94 -3.37 4.29
N SER A 134 12.01 -3.58 3.53
CA SER A 134 12.03 -3.26 2.10
C SER A 134 11.15 -4.22 1.32
N PHE A 135 10.22 -3.70 0.52
CA PHE A 135 9.43 -4.51 -0.40
C PHE A 135 10.23 -5.03 -1.62
N TYR A 136 11.52 -4.69 -1.72
CA TYR A 136 12.46 -5.36 -2.64
C TYR A 136 12.97 -6.70 -2.11
N GLY A 137 12.71 -7.01 -0.83
CA GLY A 137 12.92 -8.32 -0.24
C GLY A 137 11.60 -9.05 0.02
N ARG A 138 11.69 -10.24 0.61
CA ARG A 138 10.51 -11.02 1.02
C ARG A 138 9.92 -10.46 2.32
N LEU A 139 8.66 -10.02 2.27
CA LEU A 139 7.89 -9.55 3.44
C LEU A 139 6.87 -10.57 3.95
N PHE A 140 6.33 -11.40 3.05
CA PHE A 140 5.23 -12.32 3.35
C PHE A 140 5.56 -13.74 2.88
N PRO A 141 4.98 -14.77 3.52
CA PRO A 141 5.04 -16.14 3.02
C PRO A 141 4.37 -16.25 1.64
N ALA A 142 4.76 -17.27 0.87
CA ALA A 142 4.14 -17.55 -0.42
C ALA A 142 2.63 -17.76 -0.28
N GLU A 143 1.86 -17.34 -1.30
CA GLU A 143 0.42 -17.60 -1.41
C GLU A 143 -0.43 -17.05 -0.24
N THR A 144 0.00 -15.96 0.40
CA THR A 144 -0.71 -15.38 1.55
C THR A 144 -1.58 -14.17 1.21
N LEU A 145 -1.12 -13.28 0.33
CA LEU A 145 -1.81 -12.03 -0.02
C LEU A 145 -2.78 -12.24 -1.19
N HIS A 146 -3.92 -11.56 -1.13
CA HIS A 146 -4.94 -11.58 -2.18
C HIS A 146 -4.89 -10.30 -3.02
N LEU A 147 -4.61 -9.16 -2.39
CA LEU A 147 -4.47 -7.86 -3.04
C LEU A 147 -3.23 -7.14 -2.50
N VAL A 148 -2.49 -6.52 -3.41
CA VAL A 148 -1.34 -5.67 -3.09
C VAL A 148 -1.54 -4.31 -3.74
N CYS A 149 -1.52 -3.28 -2.91
CA CYS A 149 -1.53 -1.88 -3.29
C CYS A 149 -0.12 -1.32 -3.17
N SER A 150 0.22 -0.40 -4.07
CA SER A 150 1.46 0.37 -4.00
C SER A 150 1.25 1.66 -4.77
N SER A 151 1.37 2.80 -4.09
CA SER A 151 1.17 4.12 -4.67
C SER A 151 2.32 5.04 -4.28
N PHE A 152 3.00 5.62 -5.27
CA PHE A 152 4.15 6.51 -5.03
C PHE A 152 5.31 5.90 -4.23
N SER A 153 5.53 4.58 -4.35
CA SER A 153 6.67 3.92 -3.69
C SER A 153 7.62 3.19 -4.66
N LEU A 154 7.13 2.59 -5.75
CA LEU A 154 7.96 1.83 -6.71
C LEU A 154 9.02 2.64 -7.48
N HIS A 155 8.93 3.97 -7.48
CA HIS A 155 9.94 4.81 -8.15
C HIS A 155 11.22 4.98 -7.31
N TRP A 156 11.21 4.61 -6.02
CA TRP A 156 12.38 4.63 -5.16
C TRP A 156 13.24 3.41 -5.42
N LEU A 157 14.43 3.59 -6.00
CA LEU A 157 15.37 2.49 -6.21
C LEU A 157 15.88 1.93 -4.87
N SER A 158 16.26 0.65 -4.86
CA SER A 158 16.90 0.01 -3.70
C SER A 158 18.26 0.64 -3.37
N GLN A 159 18.98 1.11 -4.40
CA GLN A 159 20.29 1.74 -4.31
C GLN A 159 20.55 2.65 -5.52
N VAL A 160 21.56 3.50 -5.39
CA VAL A 160 22.10 4.25 -6.53
C VAL A 160 22.86 3.28 -7.44
N PRO A 161 22.74 3.38 -8.78
CA PRO A 161 23.51 2.57 -9.71
C PRO A 161 25.02 2.66 -9.44
N GLN A 162 25.71 1.51 -9.46
CA GLN A 162 27.10 1.43 -9.03
C GLN A 162 28.03 2.28 -9.91
N GLU A 163 27.73 2.41 -11.20
CA GLU A 163 28.48 3.23 -12.13
C GLU A 163 28.44 4.72 -11.77
N LEU A 164 27.36 5.19 -11.15
CA LEU A 164 27.24 6.56 -10.63
C LEU A 164 27.99 6.72 -9.30
N VAL A 165 28.05 5.66 -8.48
CA VAL A 165 28.78 5.65 -7.20
C VAL A 165 30.30 5.65 -7.45
N ASP A 166 30.76 4.81 -8.38
CA ASP A 166 32.17 4.66 -8.74
C ASP A 166 32.69 5.82 -9.61
N GLY A 167 31.80 6.71 -10.06
CA GLY A 167 32.14 7.85 -10.91
C GLY A 167 32.48 7.48 -12.36
N VAL A 168 32.25 6.23 -12.76
CA VAL A 168 32.35 5.76 -14.17
C VAL A 168 31.34 6.49 -15.04
N LEU A 169 30.14 6.71 -14.50
CA LEU A 169 29.09 7.51 -15.08
C LEU A 169 28.85 8.75 -14.21
N VAL A 170 28.74 9.92 -14.84
CA VAL A 170 28.50 11.18 -14.12
C VAL A 170 27.22 11.84 -14.62
N ASN A 171 26.23 11.98 -13.73
CA ASN A 171 25.01 12.73 -14.01
C ASN A 171 25.21 14.22 -13.70
N LYS A 172 26.05 14.89 -14.49
CA LYS A 172 26.50 16.26 -14.19
C LYS A 172 25.32 17.23 -14.11
N GLY A 173 25.22 17.94 -12.97
CA GLY A 173 24.21 18.97 -12.76
C GLY A 173 22.78 18.46 -12.52
N SER A 174 22.59 17.15 -12.30
CA SER A 174 21.30 16.57 -11.95
C SER A 174 21.44 15.53 -10.84
N VAL A 175 20.42 15.43 -9.99
CA VAL A 175 20.34 14.42 -8.91
C VAL A 175 19.47 13.21 -9.29
N SER A 176 18.82 13.26 -10.45
CA SER A 176 17.98 12.18 -10.98
C SER A 176 18.17 12.03 -12.49
N ALA A 177 17.79 10.88 -13.04
CA ALA A 177 17.74 10.71 -14.49
C ALA A 177 16.66 11.63 -15.07
N GLY A 178 17.06 12.50 -15.98
CA GLY A 178 16.16 13.47 -16.60
C GLY A 178 16.52 13.75 -18.05
N ARG A 179 15.74 14.61 -18.69
CA ARG A 179 15.92 14.97 -20.11
C ARG A 179 17.28 15.61 -20.42
N THR A 180 17.93 16.21 -19.42
CA THR A 180 19.23 16.86 -19.54
C THR A 180 20.40 15.95 -19.16
N SER A 181 20.12 14.74 -18.66
CA SER A 181 21.13 13.75 -18.32
C SER A 181 21.78 13.16 -19.58
N ALA A 182 23.04 12.73 -19.46
CA ALA A 182 23.69 11.98 -20.54
C ALA A 182 22.86 10.72 -20.89
N PRO A 183 22.83 10.27 -22.16
CA PRO A 183 22.02 9.13 -22.59
C PRO A 183 22.28 7.83 -21.82
N ALA A 184 23.49 7.66 -21.27
CA ALA A 184 23.87 6.50 -20.46
C ALA A 184 23.25 6.47 -19.06
N VAL A 185 22.71 7.59 -18.55
CA VAL A 185 22.12 7.68 -17.19
C VAL A 185 20.76 7.00 -17.11
N ALA A 186 19.91 7.15 -18.12
CA ALA A 186 18.56 6.56 -18.08
C ALA A 186 18.58 5.02 -18.01
N PRO A 187 19.39 4.30 -18.81
CA PRO A 187 19.53 2.85 -18.69
C PRO A 187 20.11 2.41 -17.34
N ALA A 188 21.03 3.18 -16.75
CA ALA A 188 21.67 2.83 -15.49
C ALA A 188 20.69 2.84 -14.30
N VAL A 189 19.66 3.71 -14.32
CA VAL A 189 18.64 3.80 -13.27
C VAL A 189 17.43 2.91 -13.51
N GLN A 190 17.41 2.14 -14.61
CA GLN A 190 16.34 1.19 -14.87
C GLN A 190 16.57 -0.09 -14.04
N PRO A 191 15.51 -0.69 -13.47
CA PRO A 191 15.64 -1.94 -12.75
C PRO A 191 16.17 -3.03 -13.69
N THR A 192 17.32 -3.61 -13.36
CA THR A 192 17.88 -4.76 -14.07
C THR A 192 17.38 -6.06 -13.44
N PRO A 193 17.21 -7.15 -14.23
CA PRO A 193 16.76 -8.43 -13.70
C PRO A 193 17.66 -9.02 -12.59
N SER A 194 18.94 -8.63 -12.54
CA SER A 194 19.89 -9.06 -11.51
C SER A 194 19.67 -8.37 -10.15
N ALA A 195 19.21 -7.11 -10.14
CA ALA A 195 19.00 -6.35 -8.90
C ALA A 195 17.86 -6.90 -8.01
N LEU A 196 17.03 -7.82 -8.54
CA LEU A 196 16.00 -8.53 -7.77
C LEU A 196 16.52 -9.80 -7.08
N ARG A 197 17.76 -10.24 -7.37
CA ARG A 197 18.33 -11.47 -6.80
C ARG A 197 19.21 -11.23 -5.57
N ASP A 198 19.78 -10.03 -5.43
CA ASP A 198 20.77 -9.72 -4.39
C ASP A 198 20.14 -9.21 -3.06
N THR A 199 18.81 -9.27 -2.92
CA THR A 199 18.07 -8.92 -1.69
C THR A 199 17.56 -10.13 -0.89
N LEU A 200 18.15 -11.32 -1.08
CA LEU A 200 17.88 -12.53 -0.28
C LEU A 200 19.10 -12.95 0.55
#